data_AF-A0A5K0WLQ7-F1
#
_entry.id   AF-A0A5K0WLQ7-F1
#
_cell.length_a   1.000
_cell.length_b   1.000
_cell.length_c   1.000
_cell.angle_alpha   90.00
_cell.angle_beta   90.00
_cell.angle_gamma   90.00
#
_symmetry.space_group_name_H-M   'P 1'
#
loop_
_entity.id
_entity.type
_entity.pdbx_description
1 polymer ?
#
loop_
_entity_poly.entity_id
_entity_poly.type
_entity_poly.pdbx_seq_one_letter_code
_entity_poly.pdbx_strand_id
1 'polypeptide(L)' 'DYGCSVEFFRSPFLVQEWETPEPNGTTKETLRLDLIEKSSSKYKNADILVFNTGHWWTHEKTSKG' A
#
# COMPACT_ATOMS: atom_id res chain seq x y z
N ASP A 1 -5.65 28.04 -18.43
CA ASP A 1 -5.51 26.62 -18.08
C ASP A 1 -4.10 26.14 -18.29
N TYR A 2 -3.55 25.41 -17.31
CA TYR A 2 -2.15 24.98 -17.27
C TYR A 2 -1.97 23.48 -17.59
N GLY A 3 -3.04 22.76 -17.92
CA GLY A 3 -2.97 21.33 -18.28
C GLY A 3 -2.48 20.42 -17.15
N CYS A 4 -2.72 20.79 -15.89
CA CYS A 4 -2.24 20.08 -14.71
C CYS A 4 -3.40 19.38 -13.98
N SER A 5 -3.17 18.14 -13.52
CA SER A 5 -4.07 17.40 -12.63
C SER A 5 -3.36 17.03 -11.33
N VAL A 6 -4.14 16.90 -10.25
CA VAL A 6 -3.67 16.42 -8.95
C VAL A 6 -4.59 15.28 -8.53
N GLU A 7 -4.02 14.11 -8.28
CA GLU A 7 -4.75 12.89 -7.92
C GLU A 7 -4.22 12.31 -6.60
N PHE A 8 -5.12 11.69 -5.83
CA PHE A 8 -4.79 11.05 -4.55
C PHE A 8 -5.14 9.56 -4.59
N PHE A 9 -4.15 8.73 -4.27
CA PHE A 9 -4.29 7.28 -4.17
C PHE A 9 -4.00 6.82 -2.74
N ARG A 10 -4.95 6.12 -2.13
CA ARG A 10 -4.75 5.51 -0.81
C ARG A 10 -3.98 4.21 -0.97
N SER A 11 -2.72 4.21 -0.53
CA SER A 11 -1.90 3.02 -0.40
C SER A 11 -1.11 3.10 0.91
N PRO A 12 -1.65 2.56 2.02
CA PRO A 12 -1.09 2.77 3.37
C PRO A 12 0.38 2.36 3.49
N PHE A 13 0.75 1.23 2.88
CA PHE A 13 2.10 0.65 2.94
C PHE A 13 2.87 0.77 1.62
N LEU A 14 2.26 1.25 0.53
CA LEU A 14 2.79 1.24 -0.85
C LEU A 14 3.04 -0.15 -1.46
N VAL A 15 3.19 -1.17 -0.62
CA VAL A 15 3.39 -2.57 -0.99
C VAL A 15 2.08 -3.35 -0.94
N GLN A 16 2.09 -4.54 -1.54
CA GLN A 16 0.90 -5.37 -1.64
C GLN A 16 0.53 -5.98 -0.27
N GLU A 17 -0.69 -5.68 0.16
CA GLU A 17 -1.35 -6.32 1.30
C GLU A 17 -1.91 -7.69 0.88
N TRP A 18 -1.80 -8.67 1.78
CA TRP A 18 -2.25 -10.04 1.56
C TRP A 18 -2.94 -10.61 2.79
N GLU A 19 -4.04 -11.33 2.56
CA GLU A 19 -4.83 -11.98 3.59
C GLU A 19 -4.84 -13.49 3.33
N THR A 20 -4.44 -14.28 4.33
CA THR A 20 -4.48 -15.74 4.27
C THR A 20 -5.44 -16.25 5.37
N PRO A 21 -6.46 -17.04 5.03
CA PRO A 21 -7.31 -17.70 6.02
C PRO A 21 -6.52 -18.71 6.84
N GLU A 22 -6.67 -18.69 8.16
CA GLU A 22 -6.06 -19.64 9.07
C GLU A 22 -7.06 -20.73 9.50
N PRO A 23 -6.58 -21.95 9.86
CA PRO A 23 -7.46 -23.07 10.24
C PRO A 23 -8.35 -22.80 11.46
N ASN A 24 -7.98 -21.84 12.31
CA ASN A 24 -8.72 -21.43 13.49
C ASN A 24 -9.85 -20.41 13.18
N GLY A 25 -10.09 -20.10 11.91
CA GLY A 25 -11.11 -19.13 11.47
C GLY A 25 -10.68 -17.67 11.55
N THR A 26 -9.42 -17.38 11.87
CA THR A 26 -8.86 -16.02 11.79
C THR A 26 -8.22 -15.77 10.42
N THR A 27 -7.94 -14.51 10.10
CA THR A 27 -7.20 -14.13 8.89
C THR A 27 -5.83 -13.62 9.30
N LYS A 28 -4.78 -14.17 8.69
CA LYS A 28 -3.42 -13.63 8.80
C LYS A 28 -3.23 -12.55 7.73
N GLU A 29 -3.03 -11.31 8.19
CA GLU A 29 -2.65 -10.19 7.33
C GLU A 29 -1.13 -10.13 7.20
N THR A 30 -0.63 -9.98 5.97
CA THR A 30 0.79 -9.91 5.65
C THR A 30 1.07 -8.84 4.61
N LEU A 31 2.30 -8.32 4.61
CA LEU A 31 2.79 -7.39 3.59
C LEU A 31 3.82 -8.08 2.70
N ARG A 32 3.63 -8.01 1.38
CA ARG A 32 4.60 -8.46 0.38
C ARG A 32 5.52 -7.33 -0.02
N LEU A 33 6.61 -7.19 0.72
CA LEU A 33 7.57 -6.08 0.59
C LEU A 33 8.24 -5.98 -0.80
N ASP A 34 8.22 -7.08 -1.55
CA ASP A 34 8.79 -7.20 -2.89
C ASP A 34 7.85 -6.74 -4.01
N LEU A 35 6.58 -6.46 -3.70
CA LEU A 35 5.55 -6.14 -4.68
C LEU A 35 4.87 -4.82 -4.34
N ILE A 36 4.79 -3.91 -5.30
CA ILE A 36 4.01 -2.68 -5.17
C ILE A 36 2.50 -2.99 -5.14
N GLU A 37 1.73 -2.14 -4.48
CA GLU A 37 0.28 -2.27 -4.40
C GLU A 37 -0.37 -2.39 -5.80
N LYS A 38 -1.46 -3.17 -5.86
CA LYS A 38 -2.10 -3.62 -7.12
C LYS A 38 -2.56 -2.47 -8.01
N SER A 39 -2.93 -1.34 -7.44
CA SER A 39 -3.39 -0.15 -8.14
C SER A 39 -2.28 0.80 -8.60
N SER A 40 -1.01 0.39 -8.49
CA SER A 40 0.14 1.15 -9.00
C SER A 40 0.06 1.59 -10.45
N SER A 41 -0.67 0.83 -11.28
CA SER A 41 -0.94 1.19 -12.67
C SER A 41 -1.69 2.51 -12.84
N LYS A 42 -2.39 3.00 -11.81
CA LYS A 42 -3.14 4.26 -11.83
C LYS A 42 -2.24 5.49 -11.78
N TYR A 43 -1.08 5.39 -11.13
CA TYR A 43 -0.15 6.51 -10.95
C TYR A 43 1.21 6.30 -11.62
N LYS A 44 1.39 5.20 -12.36
CA LYS A 44 2.65 4.85 -13.04
C LYS A 44 3.12 5.89 -14.07
N ASN A 45 2.21 6.70 -14.61
CA ASN A 45 2.50 7.68 -15.67
C ASN A 45 2.53 9.12 -15.14
N ALA A 46 2.48 9.33 -13.83
CA ALA A 46 2.51 10.67 -13.26
C ALA A 46 3.90 11.31 -13.45
N ASP A 47 3.95 12.60 -13.79
CA ASP A 47 5.21 13.35 -13.88
C ASP A 47 5.88 13.54 -12.52
N ILE A 48 5.06 13.64 -11.46
CA ILE A 48 5.51 13.82 -10.07
C ILE A 48 4.73 12.87 -9.16
N LEU A 49 5.45 12.13 -8.32
CA LEU A 49 4.88 11.27 -7.28
C LEU A 49 5.36 11.75 -5.90
N VAL A 50 4.41 11.89 -4.98
CA VAL A 50 4.69 12.25 -3.58
C VAL A 50 4.14 11.14 -2.69
N PHE A 51 5.04 10.47 -1.97
CA PHE A 51 4.69 9.34 -1.11
C PHE A 51 4.71 9.73 0.36
N ASN A 52 3.75 9.23 1.14
CA ASN A 52 3.77 9.28 2.59
C ASN A 52 3.12 8.01 3.17
N THR A 53 3.91 7.25 3.91
CA THR A 53 3.49 5.97 4.51
C THR A 53 3.87 5.85 6.00
N GLY A 54 4.60 6.83 6.56
CA GLY A 54 5.22 6.72 7.88
C GLY A 54 4.25 6.41 9.04
N HIS A 55 3.01 6.89 8.96
CA HIS A 55 1.98 6.63 9.97
C HIS A 55 1.58 5.14 10.11
N TRP A 56 1.81 4.33 9.07
CA TRP A 56 1.37 2.94 9.02
C TRP A 56 2.44 1.95 9.50
N TRP A 57 3.71 2.33 9.44
CA TRP A 57 4.83 1.51 9.89
C TRP A 57 5.06 1.63 11.40
N THR A 58 4.20 0.98 12.19
CA THR A 58 4.38 0.88 13.65
C THR A 58 4.60 -0.56 14.08
N HIS A 59 5.35 -0.77 15.17
CA HIS A 59 5.60 -2.12 15.68
C HIS A 59 4.30 -2.88 15.97
N GLU A 60 3.28 -2.20 16.52
CA GLU A 60 1.97 -2.81 16.76
C GLU A 60 1.31 -3.34 15.48
N LYS A 61 1.45 -2.62 14.37
CA LYS A 61 0.81 -2.93 13.08
C LYS A 61 1.62 -3.89 12.20
N THR A 62 2.95 -3.92 12.31
CA THR A 62 3.81 -4.64 11.34
C THR A 62 4.75 -5.70 11.93
N SER A 63 4.77 -5.91 13.25
CA SER A 63 5.68 -6.88 13.89
C SER A 63 5.26 -8.36 13.80
N LYS A 64 4.05 -8.66 13.34
CA LYS A 64 3.44 -10.02 13.39
C LYS A 64 3.58 -10.83 12.09
N GLY A 65 4.65 -10.59 11.32
CA GLY A 65 4.92 -11.19 10.00
C GLY A 65 4.74 -12.72 9.92
#